data_AF-A0A7Y3C1K8-F1
#
_entry.id   AF-A0A7Y3C1K8-F1
#
_cell.length_a   1.000
_cell.length_b   1.000
_cell.length_c   1.000
_cell.angle_alpha   90.00
_cell.angle_beta   90.00
_cell.angle_gamma   90.00
#
_symmetry.space_group_name_H-M   'P 1'
#
loop_
_entity.id
_entity.type
_entity.pdbx_description
1 polymer ?
#
loop_
_entity_poly.entity_id
_entity_poly.type
_entity_poly.pdbx_seq_one_letter_code
_entity_poly.pdbx_strand_id
1 'polypeptide(L)' 'MAEPFLRVTEIFHSIQGESTWAGVPCTFIRLTGCPLRCSW' A
#
# COMPACT_ATOMS: atom_id res chain seq x y z
N MET A 1 25.08 4.95 11.34
CA MET A 1 23.88 4.11 11.48
C MET A 1 22.81 4.77 10.63
N ALA A 2 22.27 4.10 9.61
CA ALA A 2 21.22 4.68 8.79
C ALA A 2 19.90 4.67 9.57
N GLU A 3 19.15 5.76 9.52
CA GLU A 3 17.82 5.82 10.12
C GLU A 3 16.88 4.87 9.38
N PRO A 4 15.93 4.23 10.09
CA PRO A 4 14.97 3.35 9.44
C PRO A 4 14.07 4.16 8.51
N PHE A 5 14.02 3.78 7.24
CA PHE A 5 13.11 4.38 6.25
C PHE A 5 12.25 3.30 5.58
N LEU A 6 11.01 3.67 5.21
CA LEU A 6 10.12 2.81 4.43
C LEU A 6 10.38 3.05 2.94
N ARG A 7 10.58 1.97 2.19
CA ARG A 7 10.71 2.06 0.72
C ARG A 7 9.32 2.05 0.10
N VAL A 8 9.00 3.11 -0.65
CA VAL A 8 7.69 3.30 -1.30
C VAL A 8 7.81 3.00 -2.79
N THR A 9 6.87 2.21 -3.32
CA THR A 9 6.74 1.88 -4.74
C THR A 9 5.90 2.91 -5.49
N GLU A 10 4.74 3.27 -4.94
CA GLU A 10 3.84 4.27 -5.53
C GLU A 10 2.94 4.92 -4.47
N ILE A 11 2.50 6.15 -4.76
CA ILE A 11 1.50 6.88 -3.99
C ILE A 11 0.46 7.42 -4.97
N PHE A 12 -0.82 7.18 -4.71
CA PHE A 12 -1.90 7.71 -5.54
C PHE A 12 -3.18 7.92 -4.74
N HIS A 13 -4.04 8.80 -5.24
CA HIS A 13 -5.35 9.08 -4.66
C HIS A 13 -6.45 8.42 -5.50
N SER A 14 -7.35 7.67 -4.87
CA SER A 14 -8.44 6.98 -5.54
C SER A 14 -9.57 6.67 -4.55
N ILE A 15 -10.50 5.79 -4.93
CA ILE A 15 -11.57 5.27 -4.08
C ILE A 15 -11.18 3.89 -3.54
N GLN A 16 -11.41 3.63 -2.26
CA GLN A 16 -11.20 2.30 -1.67
C GLN A 16 -12.17 1.29 -2.28
N GLY A 17 -11.64 0.16 -2.77
CA GLY A 17 -12.43 -0.83 -3.51
C GLY A 17 -13.06 -1.92 -2.63
N GLU A 18 -12.59 -2.08 -1.39
CA GLU A 18 -12.85 -3.30 -0.61
C GLU A 18 -13.21 -3.02 0.85
N SER A 19 -13.90 -3.99 1.46
CA SER A 19 -14.22 -4.05 2.89
C SER A 19 -15.09 -2.89 3.39
N THR A 20 -15.04 -2.59 4.68
CA THR A 20 -15.87 -1.61 5.40
C THR A 20 -15.84 -0.20 4.79
N TRP A 21 -14.75 0.16 4.12
CA TRP A 21 -14.53 1.50 3.56
C TRP A 21 -14.67 1.56 2.04
N ALA A 22 -15.21 0.51 1.42
CA ALA A 22 -15.46 0.50 -0.01
C ALA A 22 -16.31 1.72 -0.42
N GLY A 23 -15.88 2.44 -1.46
CA GLY A 23 -16.56 3.64 -1.98
C GLY A 23 -16.07 4.98 -1.41
N VAL A 24 -15.19 4.97 -0.40
CA VAL A 24 -14.67 6.21 0.22
C VAL A 24 -13.34 6.65 -0.41
N PRO A 25 -13.10 7.96 -0.63
CA PRO A 25 -11.79 8.47 -1.07
C PRO A 25 -10.64 8.07 -0.13
N CYS A 26 -9.53 7.62 -0.69
CA CYS A 26 -8.37 7.12 0.04
C CYS A 26 -7.07 7.46 -0.70
N THR A 27 -6.02 7.79 0.06
CA THR A 27 -4.65 7.88 -0.46
C THR A 27 -3.94 6.56 -0.20
N PHE A 28 -3.56 5.88 -1.26
CA PHE A 28 -2.84 4.62 -1.22
C PHE A 28 -1.34 4.87 -1.21
N ILE A 29 -0.64 4.19 -0.30
CA ILE A 29 0.82 4.18 -0.21
C ILE A 29 1.26 2.72 -0.35
N ARG A 30 1.76 2.33 -1.52
CA ARG A 30 2.25 0.96 -1.74
C ARG A 30 3.72 0.88 -1.32
N LEU A 31 4.01 0.08 -0.31
CA LEU A 31 5.39 -0.19 0.10
C LEU A 31 6.07 -1.21 -0.82
N THR A 32 7.39 -1.20 -0.83
CA THR A 32 8.20 -2.15 -1.60
C THR A 32 8.55 -3.38 -0.75
N GLY A 33 8.28 -4.57 -1.30
CA GLY A 33 8.70 -5.86 -0.74
C GLY A 33 7.58 -6.61 -0.01
N CYS A 34 7.60 -7.94 -0.12
CA CYS A 34 6.75 -8.85 0.63
C CYS A 34 7.52 -10.17 0.82
N PRO A 35 7.65 -10.71 2.04
CA PRO A 35 8.35 -11.98 2.27
C PRO A 35 7.50 -13.20 1.91
N LEU A 36 6.23 -13.00 1.58
CA LEU A 36 5.31 -14.07 1.22
C LEU A 36 5.53 -14.52 -0.23
N ARG A 37 5.29 -15.80 -0.50
CA ARG A 37 5.43 -16.43 -1.82
C ARG A 37 4.06 -16.85 -2.36
N CYS A 38 3.14 -15.89 -2.41
CA CYS A 38 1.77 -16.13 -2.89
C CYS A 38 1.77 -16.56 -4.37
N SER A 39 0.91 -17.52 -4.73
CA SER A 39 0.78 -18.06 -6.09
C SER A 39 -0.49 -17.62 -6.82
N TRP A 40 -1.34 -16.85 -6.13
CA TRP A 40 -2.64 -16.40 -6.60
C TRP A 40 -2.55 -14.98 -7.14
#